data_AF-A0A1L7V9A6-F1
#
_entry.id   AF-A0A1L7V9A6-F1
#
_cell.length_a   1.000
_cell.length_b   1.000
_cell.length_c   1.000
_cell.angle_alpha   90.00
_cell.angle_beta   90.00
_cell.angle_gamma   90.00
#
_symmetry.space_group_name_H-M   'P 1'
#
loop_
_entity.id
_entity.type
_entity.pdbx_description
1 polymer ?
#
loop_
_entity_poly.entity_id
_entity_poly.type
_entity_poly.pdbx_seq_one_letter_code
_entity_poly.pdbx_strand_id
1 'polypeptide(L)'
;MAAAPSPTLTSSPRPGAPMPMPSDLTFPQDTNPRLSIATPVRLMLGTISSAVVGFSLGATQGGQMAQLRFRAEHAHKMPDTTTGWYFYHKSKNYHAMQGGIREGFRMGLKTGFWSFLALSLESTVDRYRGASDMFSTTIATLTVAGAFSLWHRLSLTTAARTARYGLLFGLAYGGIQDVLGLARGRPIGYVEFLRGRRSKTREEDDARPAL
;
A
#
# COMPACT_ATOMS: atom_id res chain seq x y z
N MET A 1 -24.65 -37.50 66.47
CA MET A 1 -23.73 -36.35 66.50
C MET A 1 -23.24 -36.12 65.08
N ALA A 2 -23.89 -35.22 64.35
CA ALA A 2 -23.54 -34.85 62.97
C ALA A 2 -22.82 -33.50 63.01
N ALA A 3 -21.60 -33.45 62.48
CA ALA A 3 -20.81 -32.22 62.39
C ALA A 3 -21.19 -31.48 61.09
N ALA A 4 -21.65 -30.24 61.22
CA ALA A 4 -21.95 -29.37 60.08
C ALA A 4 -20.65 -28.81 59.47
N PRO A 5 -20.48 -28.80 58.14
CA PRO A 5 -19.42 -28.05 57.49
C PRO A 5 -19.76 -26.55 57.42
N SER A 6 -18.75 -25.73 57.73
CA SER A 6 -18.80 -24.26 57.80
C SER A 6 -19.12 -23.61 56.44
N PRO A 7 -19.75 -22.42 56.42
CA PRO A 7 -20.07 -21.71 55.18
C PRO A 7 -18.80 -21.18 54.51
N THR A 8 -18.58 -21.57 53.25
CA THR A 8 -17.58 -21.01 52.35
C THR A 8 -17.91 -19.55 52.08
N LEU A 9 -17.03 -18.65 52.52
CA LEU A 9 -17.10 -17.22 52.25
C LEU A 9 -17.04 -16.97 50.74
N THR A 10 -18.11 -16.44 50.19
CA THR A 10 -18.15 -15.80 48.87
C THR A 10 -17.10 -14.69 48.82
N SER A 11 -16.01 -14.92 48.08
CA SER A 11 -15.02 -13.88 47.81
C SER A 11 -15.66 -12.77 46.97
N SER A 12 -15.83 -11.61 47.58
CA SER A 12 -16.19 -10.36 46.89
C SER A 12 -15.19 -10.07 45.75
N PRO A 13 -15.63 -9.58 44.58
CA PRO A 13 -14.72 -9.19 43.50
C PRO A 13 -13.86 -8.01 43.95
N ARG A 14 -12.54 -8.16 43.83
CA ARG A 14 -11.56 -7.10 44.13
C ARG A 14 -11.86 -5.87 43.25
N PRO A 15 -12.10 -4.68 43.83
CA PRO A 15 -12.24 -3.47 43.04
C PRO A 15 -10.87 -3.14 42.42
N GLY A 16 -10.76 -3.23 41.09
CA GLY A 16 -9.54 -2.91 40.35
C GLY A 16 -8.92 -4.06 39.54
N ALA A 17 -9.55 -5.24 39.47
CA ALA A 17 -9.16 -6.22 38.45
C ALA A 17 -9.57 -5.67 37.06
N PRO A 18 -8.64 -5.58 36.08
CA PRO A 18 -9.01 -5.22 34.72
C PRO A 18 -10.04 -6.24 34.23
N MET A 19 -11.21 -5.77 33.79
CA MET A 19 -12.18 -6.63 33.10
C MET A 19 -11.45 -7.35 31.96
N PRO A 20 -11.63 -8.67 31.77
CA PRO A 20 -11.17 -9.32 30.56
C PRO A 20 -11.89 -8.66 29.39
N MET A 21 -11.17 -7.81 28.67
CA MET A 21 -11.65 -7.21 27.45
C MET A 21 -12.02 -8.35 26.50
N PRO A 22 -13.19 -8.32 25.83
CA PRO A 22 -13.53 -9.31 24.82
C PRO A 22 -12.43 -9.30 23.74
N SER A 23 -11.59 -10.33 23.73
CA SER A 23 -10.45 -10.48 22.82
C SER A 23 -10.86 -10.91 21.40
N ASP A 24 -12.13 -10.75 21.03
CA ASP A 24 -12.65 -11.30 19.76
C ASP A 24 -12.49 -10.37 18.56
N LEU A 25 -11.86 -9.20 18.76
CA LEU A 25 -11.32 -8.38 17.67
C LEU A 25 -9.79 -8.42 17.62
N THR A 26 -9.19 -9.55 18.01
CA THR A 26 -7.77 -9.77 17.82
C THR A 26 -7.52 -10.03 16.34
N PHE A 27 -7.26 -8.96 15.58
CA PHE A 27 -6.69 -9.11 14.24
C PHE A 27 -5.42 -9.96 14.34
N PRO A 28 -5.22 -10.95 13.45
CA PRO A 28 -4.03 -11.80 13.48
C PRO A 28 -2.78 -10.92 13.58
N GLN A 29 -2.07 -11.01 14.71
CA GLN A 29 -0.83 -10.27 14.92
C GLN A 29 0.21 -10.89 13.98
N ASP A 30 0.70 -10.10 13.03
CA ASP A 30 1.72 -10.57 12.10
C ASP A 30 3.03 -10.80 12.88
N THR A 31 3.59 -12.01 12.78
CA THR A 31 4.80 -12.43 13.50
C THR A 31 6.00 -11.52 13.23
N ASN A 32 6.03 -10.82 12.08
CA ASN A 32 7.09 -9.88 11.70
C ASN A 32 6.53 -8.68 10.89
N PRO A 33 6.09 -7.56 11.50
CA PRO A 33 5.54 -6.42 10.78
C PRO A 33 6.61 -5.69 9.91
N ARG A 34 6.35 -5.50 8.60
CA ARG A 34 7.34 -4.96 7.61
C ARG A 34 7.88 -3.55 7.83
N LEU A 35 7.27 -2.77 8.71
CA LEU A 35 7.67 -1.39 8.99
C LEU A 35 7.43 -1.02 10.46
N SER A 36 7.37 -2.02 11.36
CA SER A 36 6.91 -1.87 12.76
C SER A 36 5.53 -1.20 12.91
N ILE A 37 4.71 -1.25 11.86
CA ILE A 37 3.35 -0.73 11.82
C ILE A 37 2.41 -1.92 11.61
N ALA A 38 1.31 -1.94 12.35
CA ALA A 38 0.27 -2.95 12.19
C ALA A 38 -0.29 -2.94 10.75
N THR A 39 -0.47 -4.11 10.16
CA THR A 39 -1.00 -4.29 8.79
C THR A 39 -2.28 -3.50 8.47
N PRO A 40 -3.31 -3.41 9.34
CA PRO A 40 -4.48 -2.59 9.02
C PRO A 40 -4.15 -1.09 8.90
N VAL A 41 -3.26 -0.57 9.74
CA VAL A 41 -2.81 0.83 9.68
C VAL A 41 -1.99 1.07 8.42
N ARG A 42 -1.13 0.12 8.03
CA ARG A 42 -0.34 0.19 6.78
C ARG A 42 -1.24 0.24 5.54
N LEU A 43 -2.26 -0.60 5.49
CA LEU A 43 -3.25 -0.64 4.40
C LEU A 43 -4.00 0.67 4.29
N MET A 44 -4.49 1.19 5.42
CA MET A 44 -5.27 2.42 5.45
C MET A 44 -4.43 3.63 5.02
N LEU A 45 -3.25 3.80 5.61
CA LEU A 45 -2.34 4.90 5.27
C LEU A 45 -1.88 4.81 3.81
N GLY A 46 -1.43 3.63 3.35
CA GLY A 46 -0.98 3.46 1.97
C GLY A 46 -2.07 3.74 0.94
N THR A 47 -3.31 3.32 1.23
CA THR A 47 -4.46 3.57 0.35
C THR A 47 -4.81 5.06 0.30
N ILE A 48 -4.88 5.73 1.46
CA ILE A 48 -5.19 7.17 1.54
C ILE A 48 -4.09 7.98 0.87
N SER A 49 -2.82 7.70 1.15
CA SER A 49 -1.69 8.39 0.52
C SER A 49 -1.73 8.24 -1.00
N SER A 50 -1.98 7.03 -1.51
CA SER A 50 -2.13 6.81 -2.94
C SER A 50 -3.33 7.57 -3.52
N ALA A 51 -4.46 7.60 -2.83
CA ALA A 51 -5.65 8.29 -3.29
C ALA A 51 -5.43 9.81 -3.35
N VAL A 52 -4.70 10.40 -2.39
CA VAL A 52 -4.32 11.82 -2.40
C VAL A 52 -3.42 12.13 -3.59
N VAL A 53 -2.39 11.31 -3.83
CA VAL A 53 -1.49 11.50 -4.98
C VAL A 53 -2.26 11.38 -6.31
N GLY A 54 -3.13 10.38 -6.43
CA GLY A 54 -3.99 10.20 -7.59
C GLY A 54 -4.97 11.35 -7.79
N PHE A 55 -5.52 11.90 -6.70
CA PHE A 55 -6.38 13.07 -6.73
C PHE A 55 -5.63 14.31 -7.22
N SER A 56 -4.44 14.59 -6.68
CA SER A 56 -3.63 15.74 -7.10
C SER A 56 -3.24 15.66 -8.58
N LEU A 57 -2.80 14.50 -9.06
CA LEU A 57 -2.48 14.28 -10.47
C LEU A 57 -3.73 14.39 -11.37
N GLY A 58 -4.85 13.80 -10.96
CA GLY A 58 -6.10 13.91 -11.72
C GLY A 58 -6.67 15.32 -11.73
N ALA A 59 -6.54 16.06 -10.62
CA ALA A 59 -7.04 17.43 -10.52
C ALA A 59 -6.24 18.39 -11.39
N THR A 60 -4.91 18.26 -11.41
CA THR A 60 -4.04 19.07 -12.27
C THR A 60 -4.30 18.78 -13.75
N GLN A 61 -4.34 17.50 -14.15
CA GLN A 61 -4.58 17.10 -15.53
C GLN A 61 -6.00 17.46 -16.00
N GLY A 62 -7.02 17.18 -15.18
CA GLY A 62 -8.42 17.50 -15.48
C GLY A 62 -8.68 19.00 -15.58
N GLY A 63 -8.05 19.78 -14.71
CA GLY A 63 -8.12 21.25 -14.75
C GLY A 63 -7.49 21.82 -16.01
N GLN A 64 -6.28 21.36 -16.38
CA GLN A 64 -5.61 21.80 -17.60
C GLN A 64 -6.42 21.48 -18.86
N MET A 65 -6.99 20.28 -18.96
CA MET A 65 -7.80 19.92 -20.12
C MET A 65 -9.10 20.72 -20.21
N ALA A 66 -9.77 20.99 -19.08
CA ALA A 66 -10.95 21.84 -19.07
C ALA A 66 -10.61 23.30 -19.47
N GLN A 67 -9.46 23.82 -19.03
CA GLN A 67 -8.99 25.15 -19.44
C GLN A 67 -8.71 25.23 -20.94
N LEU A 68 -8.03 24.23 -21.51
CA LEU A 68 -7.73 24.19 -22.94
C LEU A 68 -9.00 24.11 -23.78
N ARG A 69 -9.97 23.30 -23.36
CA ARG A 69 -11.29 23.24 -24.01
C ARG A 69 -12.03 24.57 -23.96
N PHE A 70 -12.10 25.19 -22.79
CA PHE A 70 -12.73 26.50 -22.64
C PHE A 70 -12.08 27.56 -23.54
N ARG A 71 -10.75 27.56 -23.63
CA ARG A 71 -10.01 28.46 -24.52
C ARG A 71 -10.25 28.17 -26.00
N ALA A 72 -10.37 26.91 -26.38
CA ALA A 72 -10.70 26.52 -27.75
C ALA A 72 -12.12 26.95 -28.13
N GLU A 73 -13.10 26.72 -27.26
CA GLU A 73 -14.50 27.10 -27.46
C GLU A 73 -14.68 28.63 -27.53
N HIS A 74 -13.93 29.38 -26.71
CA HIS A 74 -14.03 30.84 -26.62
C HIS A 74 -12.93 31.59 -27.37
N ALA A 75 -12.19 30.92 -28.27
CA ALA A 75 -11.11 31.56 -29.03
C ALA A 75 -11.59 32.75 -29.87
N HIS A 76 -12.86 32.72 -30.30
CA HIS A 76 -13.50 33.77 -31.09
C HIS A 76 -14.14 34.89 -30.25
N LYS A 77 -14.16 34.78 -28.91
CA LYS A 77 -14.77 35.75 -27.97
C LYS A 77 -13.74 36.24 -26.96
N MET A 78 -12.66 36.84 -27.46
CA MET A 78 -11.68 37.47 -26.59
C MET A 78 -12.27 38.76 -25.98
N PRO A 79 -12.08 39.00 -24.68
CA PRO A 79 -12.68 40.16 -24.03
C PRO A 79 -11.94 41.46 -24.40
N ASP A 80 -12.65 42.40 -25.04
CA ASP A 80 -12.13 43.73 -25.39
C ASP A 80 -12.44 44.81 -24.33
N THR A 81 -13.21 44.47 -23.30
CA THR A 81 -13.59 45.37 -22.19
C THR A 81 -13.04 44.85 -20.85
N THR A 82 -12.75 45.76 -19.92
CA THR A 82 -12.25 45.43 -18.56
C THR A 82 -13.21 44.53 -17.79
N THR A 83 -14.51 44.81 -17.86
CA THR A 83 -15.57 43.99 -17.24
C THR A 83 -15.67 42.61 -17.89
N GLY A 84 -15.57 42.53 -19.22
CA GLY A 84 -15.56 41.26 -19.96
C GLY A 84 -14.36 40.38 -19.60
N TRP A 85 -13.20 40.98 -19.37
CA TRP A 85 -11.99 40.26 -18.96
C TRP A 85 -12.16 39.53 -17.64
N TYR A 86 -12.80 40.17 -16.65
CA TYR A 86 -13.09 39.57 -15.35
C TYR A 86 -14.05 38.38 -15.47
N PHE A 87 -15.18 38.55 -16.17
CA PHE A 87 -16.15 37.47 -16.34
C PHE A 87 -15.58 36.29 -17.13
N TYR A 88 -14.76 36.56 -18.14
CA TYR A 88 -14.05 35.52 -18.89
C TYR A 88 -13.14 34.68 -17.97
N HIS A 89 -12.31 35.34 -17.15
CA HIS A 89 -11.39 34.63 -16.25
C HIS A 89 -12.09 33.91 -15.11
N LYS A 90 -13.18 34.49 -14.58
CA LYS A 90 -14.04 33.83 -13.59
C LYS A 90 -14.61 32.53 -14.16
N SER A 91 -15.30 32.59 -15.30
CA SER A 91 -15.90 31.42 -15.94
C SER A 91 -14.86 30.36 -16.31
N LYS A 92 -13.70 30.79 -16.86
CA LYS A 92 -12.57 29.90 -17.15
C LYS A 92 -12.09 29.14 -15.91
N ASN A 93 -11.95 29.82 -14.76
CA ASN A 93 -11.54 29.20 -13.52
C ASN A 93 -12.60 28.24 -12.96
N TYR A 94 -13.89 28.54 -13.11
CA TYR A 94 -14.96 27.62 -12.71
C TYR A 94 -14.93 26.32 -13.53
N HIS A 95 -14.83 26.41 -14.86
CA HIS A 95 -14.72 25.23 -15.71
C HIS A 95 -13.45 24.42 -15.41
N ALA A 96 -12.33 25.11 -15.12
CA ALA A 96 -11.08 24.48 -14.69
C ALA A 96 -11.25 23.71 -13.37
N MET A 97 -11.83 24.35 -12.35
CA MET A 97 -12.05 23.73 -11.04
C MET A 97 -12.99 22.53 -11.14
N GLN A 98 -14.08 22.65 -11.89
CA GLN A 98 -15.02 21.55 -12.08
C GLN A 98 -14.37 20.35 -12.79
N GLY A 99 -13.57 20.61 -13.84
CA GLY A 99 -12.79 19.57 -14.53
C GLY A 99 -11.75 18.90 -13.63
N GLY A 100 -11.06 19.71 -12.81
CA GLY A 100 -10.08 19.22 -11.84
C GLY A 100 -10.71 18.37 -10.75
N ILE A 101 -11.78 18.82 -10.10
CA ILE A 101 -12.44 18.04 -9.04
C ILE A 101 -12.96 16.72 -9.59
N ARG A 102 -13.63 16.73 -10.75
CA ARG A 102 -14.22 15.52 -11.34
C ARG A 102 -13.17 14.47 -11.70
N GLU A 103 -12.11 14.87 -12.40
CA GLU A 103 -11.06 13.93 -12.79
C GLU A 103 -10.17 13.55 -11.61
N GLY A 104 -9.94 14.47 -10.66
CA GLY A 104 -9.25 14.21 -9.40
C GLY A 104 -9.91 13.10 -8.60
N PHE A 105 -11.22 13.18 -8.35
CA PHE A 105 -11.93 12.09 -7.66
C PHE A 105 -11.87 10.78 -8.43
N ARG A 106 -12.05 10.82 -9.76
CA ARG A 106 -11.99 9.63 -10.61
C ARG A 106 -10.62 8.94 -10.53
N MET A 107 -9.53 9.70 -10.58
CA MET A 107 -8.17 9.16 -10.51
C MET A 107 -7.79 8.77 -9.08
N GLY A 108 -8.17 9.55 -8.07
CA GLY A 108 -7.94 9.23 -6.66
C GLY A 108 -8.60 7.92 -6.24
N LEU A 109 -9.87 7.69 -6.63
CA LEU A 109 -10.57 6.44 -6.34
C LEU A 109 -9.95 5.24 -7.08
N LYS A 110 -9.59 5.40 -8.37
CA LYS A 110 -8.95 4.35 -9.14
C LYS A 110 -7.61 3.93 -8.54
N THR A 111 -6.75 4.91 -8.26
CA THR A 111 -5.41 4.65 -7.68
C THR A 111 -5.52 4.10 -6.27
N GLY A 112 -6.43 4.62 -5.44
CA GLY A 112 -6.74 4.07 -4.11
C GLY A 112 -7.18 2.60 -4.18
N PHE A 113 -8.11 2.26 -5.08
CA PHE A 113 -8.55 0.87 -5.27
C PHE A 113 -7.40 -0.08 -5.64
N TRP A 114 -6.57 0.30 -6.62
CA TRP A 114 -5.45 -0.54 -7.06
C TRP A 114 -4.35 -0.65 -6.00
N SER A 115 -4.07 0.42 -5.26
CA SER A 115 -3.12 0.41 -4.15
C SER A 115 -3.60 -0.42 -2.97
N PHE A 116 -4.89 -0.34 -2.63
CA PHE A 116 -5.49 -1.20 -1.62
C PHE A 116 -5.37 -2.67 -2.02
N LEU A 117 -5.66 -3.00 -3.29
CA LEU A 117 -5.53 -4.37 -3.81
C LEU A 117 -4.08 -4.86 -3.73
N ALA A 118 -3.12 -4.04 -4.13
CA ALA A 118 -1.69 -4.37 -4.08
C ALA A 118 -1.21 -4.65 -2.65
N LEU A 119 -1.48 -3.74 -1.73
CA LEU A 119 -1.07 -3.87 -0.33
C LEU A 119 -1.79 -5.04 0.37
N SER A 120 -3.05 -5.30 0.01
CA SER A 120 -3.81 -6.44 0.55
C SER A 120 -3.27 -7.77 0.06
N LEU A 121 -2.88 -7.86 -1.22
CA LEU A 121 -2.23 -9.03 -1.78
C LEU A 121 -0.85 -9.27 -1.16
N GLU A 122 -0.04 -8.23 -1.02
CA GLU A 122 1.26 -8.31 -0.34
C GLU A 122 1.11 -8.84 1.10
N SER A 123 0.13 -8.31 1.84
CA SER A 123 -0.14 -8.74 3.22
C SER A 123 -0.67 -10.18 3.28
N THR A 124 -1.47 -10.61 2.30
CA THR A 124 -1.97 -11.98 2.20
C THR A 124 -0.84 -12.97 1.88
N VAL A 125 0.06 -12.63 0.96
CA VAL A 125 1.19 -13.47 0.57
C VAL A 125 2.21 -13.57 1.71
N ASP A 126 2.45 -12.49 2.45
CA ASP A 126 3.30 -12.50 3.65
C ASP A 126 2.80 -13.51 4.70
N ARG A 127 1.48 -13.56 4.92
CA ARG A 127 0.85 -14.51 5.86
C ARG A 127 0.94 -15.96 5.40
N TYR A 128 0.78 -16.20 4.10
CA TYR A 128 0.87 -17.55 3.54
C TYR A 128 2.30 -18.12 3.53
N ARG A 129 3.32 -17.27 3.31
CA ARG A 129 4.72 -17.70 3.25
C ARG A 129 5.44 -17.71 4.61
N GLY A 130 4.89 -17.04 5.62
CA GLY A 130 5.55 -16.90 6.94
C GLY A 130 6.85 -16.09 6.91
N ALA A 131 7.22 -15.54 5.75
CA ALA A 131 8.43 -14.76 5.51
C ALA A 131 8.07 -13.49 4.74
N SER A 132 8.61 -12.36 5.20
CA SER A 132 8.35 -11.05 4.63
C SER A 132 9.56 -10.55 3.84
N ASP A 133 9.72 -11.02 2.60
CA ASP A 133 10.81 -10.64 1.69
C ASP A 133 10.31 -9.94 0.39
N MET A 134 11.21 -9.33 -0.38
CA MET A 134 10.97 -8.71 -1.71
C MET A 134 10.15 -9.57 -2.70
N PHE A 135 10.19 -10.90 -2.57
CA PHE A 135 9.42 -11.80 -3.43
C PHE A 135 7.92 -11.69 -3.23
N SER A 136 7.44 -11.44 -2.02
CA SER A 136 6.00 -11.24 -1.74
C SER A 136 5.48 -9.99 -2.45
N THR A 137 6.24 -8.90 -2.35
CA THR A 137 5.97 -7.64 -3.04
C THR A 137 5.99 -7.81 -4.56
N THR A 138 6.95 -8.57 -5.10
CA THR A 138 7.05 -8.85 -6.54
C THR A 138 5.88 -9.69 -7.06
N ILE A 139 5.47 -10.71 -6.30
CA ILE A 139 4.30 -11.53 -6.66
C ILE A 139 3.04 -10.65 -6.61
N ALA A 140 2.87 -9.85 -5.55
CA ALA A 140 1.72 -8.97 -5.41
C ALA A 140 1.62 -7.97 -6.58
N THR A 141 2.72 -7.32 -6.96
CA THR A 141 2.72 -6.35 -8.07
C THR A 141 2.48 -7.01 -9.42
N LEU A 142 3.02 -8.22 -9.66
CA LEU A 142 2.73 -9.00 -10.85
C LEU A 142 1.27 -9.45 -10.91
N THR A 143 0.69 -9.89 -9.79
CA THR A 143 -0.73 -10.26 -9.71
C THR A 143 -1.62 -9.05 -10.00
N VAL A 144 -1.30 -7.88 -9.44
CA VAL A 144 -2.03 -6.63 -9.73
C VAL A 144 -1.89 -6.25 -11.20
N ALA A 145 -0.69 -6.35 -11.79
CA ALA A 145 -0.46 -6.07 -13.21
C ALA A 145 -1.25 -7.04 -14.12
N GLY A 146 -1.34 -8.32 -13.76
CA GLY A 146 -2.15 -9.31 -14.45
C GLY A 146 -3.65 -9.00 -14.36
N ALA A 147 -4.15 -8.75 -13.15
CA ALA A 147 -5.54 -8.38 -12.90
C ALA A 147 -5.92 -7.10 -13.67
N PHE A 148 -5.05 -6.08 -13.66
CA PHE A 148 -5.22 -4.85 -14.41
C PHE A 148 -5.28 -5.11 -15.93
N SER A 149 -4.41 -5.98 -16.44
CA SER A 149 -4.36 -6.30 -17.86
C SER A 149 -5.63 -7.01 -18.34
N LEU A 150 -6.17 -7.93 -17.53
CA LEU A 150 -7.43 -8.61 -17.80
C LEU A 150 -8.63 -7.66 -17.71
N TRP A 151 -8.68 -6.83 -16.67
CA TRP A 151 -9.74 -5.85 -16.46
C TRP A 151 -9.88 -4.89 -17.65
N HIS A 152 -8.74 -4.43 -18.18
CA HIS A 152 -8.70 -3.51 -19.32
C HIS A 152 -8.64 -4.21 -20.68
N ARG A 153 -8.75 -5.54 -20.74
CA ARG A 153 -8.66 -6.36 -21.96
C ARG A 153 -7.49 -5.93 -22.87
N LEU A 154 -6.32 -5.79 -22.26
CA LEU A 154 -5.14 -5.31 -22.95
C LEU A 154 -4.66 -6.33 -24.00
N SER A 155 -4.12 -5.83 -25.11
CA SER A 155 -3.42 -6.68 -26.09
C SER A 155 -2.19 -7.33 -25.45
N LEU A 156 -1.73 -8.47 -25.99
CA LEU A 156 -0.60 -9.24 -25.44
C LEU A 156 0.67 -8.39 -25.28
N THR A 157 0.94 -7.48 -26.21
CA THR A 157 2.12 -6.60 -26.15
C THR A 157 2.01 -5.54 -25.05
N THR A 158 0.81 -4.97 -24.85
CA THR A 158 0.56 -4.02 -23.77
C THR A 158 0.59 -4.72 -22.41
N ALA A 159 -0.02 -5.90 -22.31
CA ALA A 159 0.00 -6.71 -21.08
C ALA A 159 1.45 -7.08 -20.68
N ALA A 160 2.29 -7.47 -21.64
CA ALA A 160 3.70 -7.75 -21.40
C ALA A 160 4.47 -6.52 -20.87
N ARG A 161 4.18 -5.32 -21.40
CA ARG A 161 4.76 -4.07 -20.87
C ARG A 161 4.29 -3.78 -19.44
N THR A 162 3.01 -3.95 -19.17
CA THR A 162 2.45 -3.77 -17.82
C THR A 162 3.08 -4.75 -16.83
N ALA A 163 3.26 -6.02 -17.22
CA ALA A 163 3.95 -7.02 -16.42
C ALA A 163 5.41 -6.65 -16.16
N ARG A 164 6.13 -6.14 -17.18
CA ARG A 164 7.51 -5.66 -17.02
C ARG A 164 7.61 -4.50 -16.03
N TYR A 165 6.69 -3.54 -16.10
CA TYR A 165 6.65 -2.44 -15.12
C TYR A 165 6.29 -2.94 -13.73
N GLY A 166 5.35 -3.88 -13.60
CA GLY A 166 5.01 -4.52 -12.32
C GLY A 166 6.19 -5.27 -11.71
N LEU A 167 6.98 -5.98 -12.52
CA LEU A 167 8.20 -6.65 -12.11
C LEU A 167 9.25 -5.65 -11.62
N LEU A 168 9.56 -4.63 -12.44
CA LEU A 168 10.56 -3.61 -12.11
C LEU A 168 10.18 -2.90 -10.81
N PHE A 169 8.92 -2.52 -10.67
CA PHE A 169 8.41 -1.86 -9.48
C PHE A 169 8.48 -2.78 -8.25
N GLY A 170 8.06 -4.04 -8.38
CA GLY A 170 8.11 -5.02 -7.29
C GLY A 170 9.53 -5.27 -6.77
N LEU A 171 10.50 -5.39 -7.68
CA LEU A 171 11.91 -5.54 -7.32
C LEU A 171 12.48 -4.27 -6.68
N ALA A 172 12.22 -3.10 -7.26
CA ALA A 172 12.74 -1.85 -6.71
C ALA A 172 12.14 -1.53 -5.33
N TYR A 173 10.81 -1.61 -5.21
CA TYR A 173 10.11 -1.30 -3.97
C TYR A 173 10.37 -2.34 -2.88
N GLY A 174 10.29 -3.63 -3.22
CA GLY A 174 10.60 -4.71 -2.28
C GLY A 174 12.06 -4.71 -1.85
N GLY A 175 12.99 -4.38 -2.76
CA GLY A 175 14.41 -4.23 -2.42
C GLY A 175 14.66 -3.08 -1.43
N ILE A 176 13.99 -1.94 -1.61
CA ILE A 176 14.05 -0.81 -0.65
C ILE A 176 13.47 -1.23 0.71
N GLN A 177 12.35 -1.96 0.72
CA GLN A 177 11.77 -2.49 1.96
C GLN A 177 12.72 -3.45 2.69
N ASP A 178 13.40 -4.34 1.94
CA ASP A 178 14.35 -5.29 2.51
C ASP A 178 15.59 -4.57 3.07
N VAL A 179 16.13 -3.57 2.38
CA VAL A 179 17.26 -2.75 2.90
C VAL A 179 16.87 -2.03 4.20
N LEU A 180 15.68 -1.43 4.24
CA LEU A 180 15.16 -0.77 5.45
C LEU A 180 14.88 -1.78 6.58
N GLY A 181 14.46 -3.01 6.22
CA GLY A 181 14.26 -4.11 7.16
C GLY A 181 15.57 -4.57 7.80
N LEU A 182 16.64 -4.74 7.00
CA LEU A 182 17.97 -5.09 7.48
C LEU A 182 18.56 -4.01 8.38
N ALA A 183 18.41 -2.74 8.00
CA ALA A 183 18.88 -1.61 8.80
C ALA A 183 18.21 -1.54 10.18
N ARG A 184 16.99 -2.09 10.32
CA ARG A 184 16.25 -2.18 11.59
C ARG A 184 16.42 -3.51 12.32
N GLY A 185 17.32 -4.38 11.85
CA GLY A 185 17.63 -5.66 12.50
C GLY A 185 16.56 -6.75 12.29
N ARG A 186 15.70 -6.65 11.28
CA ARG A 186 14.69 -7.69 11.00
C ARG A 186 15.34 -8.86 10.24
N PRO A 187 15.14 -10.12 10.67
CA PRO A 187 15.65 -11.27 9.93
C PRO A 187 14.90 -11.38 8.60
N ILE A 188 15.66 -11.31 7.49
CA ILE A 188 15.15 -11.48 6.12
C ILE A 188 15.58 -12.86 5.64
N GLY A 189 14.62 -13.67 5.19
CA GLY A 189 14.83 -15.11 4.99
C GLY A 189 15.91 -15.43 3.96
N TYR A 190 16.07 -14.61 2.92
CA TYR A 190 17.14 -14.81 1.94
C TYR A 190 18.54 -14.42 2.45
N VAL A 191 18.63 -13.44 3.36
CA VAL A 191 19.92 -13.04 3.95
C VAL A 191 20.43 -14.09 4.91
N GLU A 192 19.55 -14.77 5.64
CA GLU A 192 19.92 -15.93 6.46
C GLU A 192 20.30 -17.14 5.61
N PHE A 193 19.61 -17.40 4.50
CA PHE A 193 20.02 -18.42 3.53
C PHE A 193 21.41 -18.11 2.93
N LEU A 194 21.70 -16.86 2.57
CA LEU A 194 23.01 -16.45 2.07
C LEU A 194 24.10 -16.53 3.17
N ARG A 195 23.78 -16.08 4.38
CA ARG A 195 24.71 -16.13 5.52
C ARG A 195 25.03 -17.57 5.90
N GLY A 196 24.03 -18.45 5.92
CA GLY A 196 24.20 -19.88 6.15
C GLY A 196 25.06 -20.54 5.08
N ARG A 197 24.86 -20.17 3.80
CA ARG A 197 25.69 -20.69 2.70
C ARG A 197 27.14 -20.22 2.79
N ARG A 198 27.37 -18.95 3.13
CA ARG A 198 28.72 -18.37 3.31
C ARG A 198 29.44 -18.95 4.54
N SER A 199 28.70 -19.25 5.61
CA SER A 199 29.21 -19.96 6.78
C SER A 199 29.67 -21.37 6.39
N LYS A 200 28.85 -22.10 5.63
CA LYS A 200 29.13 -23.47 5.19
C LYS A 200 30.35 -23.55 4.27
N THR A 201 30.53 -22.58 3.37
CA THR A 201 31.73 -22.51 2.51
C THR A 201 33.00 -22.22 3.30
N ARG A 202 32.90 -21.43 4.38
CA ARG A 202 34.05 -21.11 5.24
C ARG A 202 34.46 -22.30 6.12
N GLU A 203 33.49 -23.08 6.57
CA GLU A 203 33.71 -24.36 7.26
C GLU A 203 34.35 -25.41 6.33
N GLU A 204 33.96 -25.45 5.05
CA GLU A 204 34.57 -26.33 4.05
C GLU A 204 36.00 -25.91 3.66
N ASP A 205 36.35 -24.62 3.73
CA ASP A 205 37.72 -24.13 3.51
C ASP A 205 38.63 -24.39 4.74
N ASP A 206 38.14 -24.20 5.96
CA ASP A 206 38.91 -24.54 7.19
C ASP A 206 39.08 -26.06 7.36
N ALA A 207 38.17 -26.87 6.80
CA ALA A 207 38.26 -28.33 6.81
C ALA A 207 39.15 -28.92 5.71
N ARG A 208 39.71 -28.11 4.80
CA ARG A 208 40.70 -28.57 3.81
C ARG A 208 42.10 -28.55 4.45
N PRO A 209 42.72 -29.71 4.72
CA PRO A 209 44.10 -29.72 5.15
C PRO A 209 44.98 -29.13 4.05
N ALA A 210 45.80 -28.15 4.40
CA ALA A 210 46.82 -27.60 3.52
C ALA A 210 47.76 -28.74 3.09
N LEU A 211 47.76 -29.05 1.79
CA LEU A 211 48.74 -29.93 1.14
C LEU A 211 50.05 -29.19 0.96
#